data_AF-A4C8V0-F1
#
_entry.id   AF-A4C8V0-F1
#
_cell.length_a   1.000
_cell.length_b   1.000
_cell.length_c   1.000
_cell.angle_alpha   90.00
_cell.angle_beta   90.00
_cell.angle_gamma   90.00
#
_symmetry.space_group_name_H-M   'P 1'
#
loop_
_entity.id
_entity.type
_entity.pdbx_description
1 polymer ?
#
loop_
_entity_poly.entity_id
_entity_poly.type
_entity_poly.pdbx_seq_one_letter_code
_entity_poly.pdbx_strand_id
1 'polypeptide(L)'
;MIAIDGWQVPGFETKVSAGIKLAGDDLSGFGSFALSSDNGVKPAVLSVQTKIPFVDEIELAELITKAKAIDANGARVVYTITNSVATAYKVRKAKFDGEIKATELDELKGWQVSFNLLEVRSVSEREQQQLDATTNSTPQATTAHEQIQQKFAASEGP
;
A
#
# COMPACT_ATOMS: atom_id res chain seq x y z
N MET A 1 1.26 -11.32 15.90
CA MET A 1 2.01 -10.16 16.42
C MET A 1 2.43 -9.26 15.26
N ILE A 2 2.23 -7.96 15.38
CA ILE A 2 2.68 -6.93 14.42
C ILE A 2 3.51 -5.89 15.18
N ALA A 3 4.57 -5.40 14.56
CA ALA A 3 5.38 -4.31 15.09
C ALA A 3 5.41 -3.12 14.11
N ILE A 4 5.36 -1.93 14.67
CA ILE A 4 5.39 -0.63 13.99
C ILE A 4 6.66 0.07 14.44
N ASP A 5 7.64 0.14 13.55
CA ASP A 5 8.98 0.69 13.81
C ASP A 5 9.69 0.05 15.02
N GLY A 6 9.57 -1.28 15.10
CA GLY A 6 10.09 -2.07 16.23
C GLY A 6 9.22 -2.03 17.49
N TRP A 7 8.26 -1.09 17.59
CA TRP A 7 7.28 -1.08 18.68
C TRP A 7 6.20 -2.13 18.44
N GLN A 8 6.11 -3.11 19.32
CA GLN A 8 5.09 -4.14 19.27
C GLN A 8 3.71 -3.52 19.53
N VAL A 9 2.74 -3.81 18.67
CA VAL A 9 1.37 -3.35 18.90
C VAL A 9 0.84 -4.00 20.19
N PRO A 10 0.38 -3.18 21.15
CA PRO A 10 -0.08 -3.63 22.45
C PRO A 10 -1.38 -4.43 22.37
N GLY A 11 -1.65 -5.14 23.46
CA GLY A 11 -2.87 -5.93 23.63
C GLY A 11 -2.74 -7.40 23.20
N PHE A 12 -3.90 -8.05 23.11
CA PHE A 12 -4.05 -9.47 22.86
C PHE A 12 -5.03 -9.74 21.71
N GLU A 13 -5.04 -10.99 21.23
CA GLU A 13 -5.84 -11.42 20.08
C GLU A 13 -5.65 -10.55 18.82
N THR A 14 -4.43 -10.07 18.60
CA THR A 14 -4.12 -9.22 17.45
C THR A 14 -4.30 -9.97 16.13
N LYS A 15 -5.27 -9.53 15.33
CA LYS A 15 -5.54 -10.00 13.98
C LYS A 15 -5.03 -8.98 12.98
N VAL A 16 -4.31 -9.47 11.97
CA VAL A 16 -3.79 -8.66 10.87
C VAL A 16 -4.31 -9.27 9.58
N SER A 17 -4.98 -8.46 8.78
CA SER A 17 -5.38 -8.81 7.42
C SER A 17 -4.76 -7.81 6.45
N ALA A 18 -4.49 -8.24 5.22
CA ALA A 18 -4.00 -7.38 4.16
C ALA A 18 -4.84 -7.60 2.91
N GLY A 19 -5.07 -6.53 2.16
CA GLY A 19 -5.82 -6.56 0.92
C GLY A 19 -5.20 -5.63 -0.12
N ILE A 20 -5.16 -6.10 -1.36
CA ILE A 20 -4.89 -5.28 -2.54
C ILE A 20 -6.12 -5.31 -3.42
N LYS A 21 -6.51 -4.16 -3.97
CA LYS A 21 -7.51 -4.12 -5.03
C LYS A 21 -6.80 -4.48 -6.33
N LEU A 22 -7.15 -5.59 -6.96
CA LEU A 22 -6.66 -5.93 -8.29
C LEU A 22 -7.41 -5.09 -9.33
N ALA A 23 -6.74 -4.72 -10.42
CA ALA A 23 -7.39 -4.04 -11.54
C ALA A 23 -8.09 -5.09 -12.41
N GLY A 24 -9.34 -5.39 -12.08
CA GLY A 24 -10.23 -6.27 -12.83
C GLY A 24 -11.59 -6.26 -12.15
N ASP A 25 -12.61 -5.82 -12.87
CA ASP A 25 -14.04 -5.88 -12.50
C ASP A 25 -14.52 -5.07 -11.28
N ASP A 26 -14.38 -3.74 -11.31
CA ASP A 26 -15.51 -2.94 -10.82
C ASP A 26 -15.58 -1.57 -11.48
N LEU A 27 -16.25 -1.56 -12.63
CA LEU A 27 -16.81 -0.36 -13.27
C LEU A 27 -18.29 -0.23 -12.85
N SER A 28 -18.62 -0.45 -11.58
CA SER A 28 -19.96 -0.14 -11.06
C SER A 28 -19.84 0.77 -9.85
N GLY A 29 -20.26 2.02 -10.05
CA GLY A 29 -19.96 3.12 -9.15
C GLY A 29 -20.57 2.95 -7.77
N PHE A 30 -19.73 3.12 -6.74
CA PHE A 30 -19.98 3.91 -5.53
C PHE A 30 -18.75 3.77 -4.63
N GLY A 31 -18.00 4.84 -4.38
CA GLY A 31 -16.87 4.74 -3.46
C GLY A 31 -15.89 5.88 -3.57
N SER A 32 -16.33 7.07 -3.15
CA SER A 32 -15.54 8.28 -2.98
C SER A 32 -14.44 8.10 -1.93
N PHE A 33 -13.37 7.34 -2.21
CA PHE A 33 -12.07 7.46 -1.54
C PHE A 33 -10.97 7.03 -2.52
N ALA A 34 -10.87 7.75 -3.62
CA ALA A 34 -9.70 7.74 -4.46
C ALA A 34 -8.60 8.56 -3.75
N LEU A 35 -7.71 7.88 -3.02
CA LEU A 35 -6.35 8.39 -2.95
C LEU A 35 -5.74 8.06 -4.31
N SER A 36 -5.66 9.07 -5.17
CA SER A 36 -5.14 9.04 -6.53
C SER A 36 -3.86 8.20 -6.61
N SER A 37 -3.98 6.97 -7.11
CA SER A 37 -2.82 6.12 -7.39
C SER A 37 -2.33 6.47 -8.79
N ASP A 38 -1.42 7.44 -8.82
CA ASP A 38 -0.82 8.08 -10.00
C ASP A 38 0.00 7.14 -10.90
N ASN A 39 -0.10 5.81 -10.77
CA ASN A 39 0.63 4.83 -11.61
C ASN A 39 -0.08 3.45 -11.73
N GLY A 40 -1.40 3.38 -11.61
CA GLY A 40 -2.19 2.17 -11.93
C GLY A 40 -2.03 0.96 -10.98
N VAL A 41 -0.97 0.90 -10.18
CA VAL A 41 -0.81 -0.10 -9.11
C VAL A 41 -1.52 0.40 -7.86
N LYS A 42 -2.56 -0.31 -7.43
CA LYS A 42 -3.28 0.03 -6.20
C LYS A 42 -2.43 -0.39 -4.98
N PRO A 43 -2.21 0.48 -4.00
CA PRO A 43 -1.43 0.16 -2.81
C PRO A 43 -2.12 -0.91 -1.96
N ALA A 44 -1.34 -1.72 -1.25
CA ALA A 44 -1.87 -2.63 -0.26
C ALA A 44 -2.37 -1.89 0.99
N VAL A 45 -3.48 -2.36 1.55
CA VAL A 45 -4.04 -1.88 2.82
C VAL A 45 -3.94 -3.02 3.82
N LEU A 46 -3.33 -2.75 4.97
CA LEU A 46 -3.29 -3.65 6.11
C LEU A 46 -4.32 -3.19 7.13
N SER A 47 -5.22 -4.07 7.52
CA SER A 47 -6.18 -3.84 8.60
C SER A 47 -5.72 -4.61 9.84
N VAL A 48 -5.61 -3.90 10.96
CA VAL A 48 -5.18 -4.46 12.23
C VAL A 48 -6.32 -4.31 13.22
N GLN A 49 -6.60 -5.39 13.95
CA GLN A 49 -7.53 -5.40 15.08
C GLN A 49 -6.82 -6.00 16.29
N THR A 50 -6.89 -5.34 17.44
CA THR A 50 -6.29 -5.81 18.69
C THR A 50 -7.21 -5.46 19.85
N LYS A 51 -7.11 -6.18 20.96
CA LYS A 51 -7.84 -5.86 22.20
C LYS A 51 -6.87 -5.38 23.26
N ILE A 52 -7.10 -4.20 23.82
CA ILE A 52 -6.27 -3.60 24.87
C ILE A 52 -7.11 -3.53 26.15
N PRO A 53 -6.69 -4.11 27.29
CA PRO A 53 -7.47 -4.05 28.52
C PRO A 53 -7.44 -2.64 29.13
N PHE A 54 -8.43 -2.30 29.98
CA PHE A 54 -8.55 -0.96 30.56
C PHE A 54 -7.37 -0.55 31.46
N VAL A 55 -6.67 -1.52 32.03
CA VAL A 55 -5.46 -1.28 32.83
C VAL A 55 -4.32 -0.69 31.99
N ASP A 56 -4.31 -0.95 30.69
CA ASP A 56 -3.26 -0.53 29.75
C ASP A 56 -3.68 0.72 28.96
N GLU A 57 -4.35 1.67 29.62
CA GLU A 57 -4.79 2.94 29.01
C GLU A 57 -3.64 3.72 28.36
N ILE A 58 -2.45 3.67 28.98
CA ILE A 58 -1.23 4.31 28.46
C ILE A 58 -0.88 3.74 27.08
N GLU A 59 -1.00 2.42 26.90
CA GLU A 59 -0.69 1.77 25.62
C GLU A 59 -1.68 2.17 24.51
N LEU A 60 -2.97 2.32 24.86
CA LEU A 60 -3.96 2.86 23.95
C LEU A 60 -3.62 4.31 23.56
N ALA A 61 -3.28 5.17 24.53
CA ALA A 61 -2.92 6.55 24.27
C ALA A 61 -1.67 6.69 23.38
N GLU A 62 -0.66 5.83 23.57
CA GLU A 62 0.53 5.75 22.71
C GLU A 62 0.18 5.35 21.28
N LEU A 63 -0.69 4.35 21.11
CA LEU A 63 -1.16 3.90 19.78
C LEU A 63 -1.87 5.04 19.04
N ILE A 64 -2.75 5.78 19.72
CA ILE A 64 -3.45 6.94 19.15
C ILE A 64 -2.46 8.07 18.81
N THR A 65 -1.49 8.33 19.68
CA THR A 65 -0.44 9.33 19.44
C THR A 65 0.37 9.00 18.18
N LYS A 66 0.82 7.75 18.03
CA LYS A 66 1.51 7.28 16.81
C LYS A 66 0.63 7.39 15.57
N ALA A 67 -0.66 7.05 15.69
CA ALA A 67 -1.60 7.15 14.57
C ALA A 67 -1.81 8.60 14.11
N LYS A 68 -1.79 9.56 15.04
CA LYS A 68 -1.94 10.99 14.76
C LYS A 68 -0.63 11.70 14.43
N ALA A 69 0.51 11.02 14.51
CA ALA A 69 1.81 11.64 14.30
C ALA A 69 1.95 12.16 12.87
N ILE A 70 2.43 13.39 12.77
CA ILE A 70 2.73 14.10 11.53
C ILE A 70 4.22 14.44 11.57
N ASP A 71 4.89 14.31 10.43
CA ASP A 71 6.30 14.67 10.28
C ASP A 71 6.50 16.20 10.24
N ALA A 72 7.76 16.63 10.19
CA ALA A 72 8.10 18.06 10.13
C ALA A 72 7.55 18.78 8.87
N ASN A 73 7.18 18.04 7.83
CA ASN A 73 6.65 18.55 6.57
C ASN A 73 5.12 18.59 6.53
N GLY A 74 4.44 18.23 7.64
CA GLY A 74 2.98 18.18 7.67
C GLY A 74 2.39 16.91 7.05
N ALA A 75 3.22 15.92 6.70
CA ALA A 75 2.77 14.64 6.14
C ALA A 75 2.64 13.56 7.23
N ARG A 76 1.77 12.58 7.02
CA ARG A 76 1.62 11.45 7.98
C ARG A 76 2.92 10.66 8.06
N VAL A 77 3.34 10.34 9.29
CA VAL A 77 4.57 9.56 9.54
C VAL A 77 4.46 8.19 8.87
N VAL A 78 5.53 7.81 8.17
CA VAL A 78 5.69 6.50 7.55
C VAL A 78 6.44 5.59 8.50
N TYR A 79 5.83 4.45 8.83
CA TYR A 79 6.37 3.49 9.77
C TYR A 79 6.87 2.22 9.08
N THR A 80 7.89 1.59 9.66
CA THR A 80 8.36 0.26 9.25
C THR A 80 7.44 -0.81 9.83
N ILE A 81 6.76 -1.60 8.99
CA ILE A 81 5.84 -2.63 9.46
C ILE A 81 6.51 -4.00 9.42
N THR A 82 6.48 -4.71 10.55
CA THR A 82 6.99 -6.08 10.65
C THR A 82 5.86 -7.03 11.08
N ASN A 83 5.42 -7.86 10.14
CA ASN A 83 4.44 -8.92 10.37
C ASN A 83 4.52 -9.96 9.24
N SER A 84 4.11 -11.21 9.51
CA SER A 84 4.10 -12.27 8.50
C SER A 84 3.18 -11.96 7.31
N VAL A 85 1.99 -11.42 7.56
CA VAL A 85 1.03 -11.00 6.52
C VAL A 85 1.58 -9.82 5.73
N ALA A 86 2.15 -8.82 6.41
CA ALA A 86 2.82 -7.68 5.75
C ALA A 86 3.94 -8.15 4.83
N THR A 87 4.76 -9.10 5.30
CA THR A 87 5.86 -9.70 4.53
C THR A 87 5.35 -10.46 3.30
N ALA A 88 4.25 -11.20 3.43
CA ALA A 88 3.63 -11.92 2.30
C ALA A 88 3.14 -10.97 1.20
N TYR A 89 2.62 -9.81 1.59
CA TYR A 89 2.20 -8.74 0.66
C TYR A 89 3.36 -7.82 0.24
N LYS A 90 4.60 -8.11 0.68
CA LYS A 90 5.79 -7.29 0.45
C LYS A 90 5.66 -5.84 0.97
N VAL A 91 4.80 -5.61 1.95
CA VAL A 91 4.61 -4.31 2.60
C VAL A 91 5.65 -4.14 3.70
N ARG A 92 6.60 -3.22 3.47
CA ARG A 92 7.64 -2.88 4.45
C ARG A 92 7.40 -1.55 5.14
N LYS A 93 6.87 -0.58 4.40
CA LYS A 93 6.58 0.77 4.90
C LYS A 93 5.11 1.07 4.70
N ALA A 94 4.47 1.57 5.75
CA ALA A 94 3.07 1.96 5.69
C ALA A 94 2.82 3.17 6.60
N LYS A 95 1.77 3.92 6.30
CA LYS A 95 1.30 5.04 7.12
C LYS A 95 -0.11 4.76 7.60
N PHE A 96 -0.49 5.32 8.74
CA PHE A 96 -1.89 5.26 9.18
C PHE A 96 -2.79 5.95 8.15
N ASP A 97 -3.90 5.29 7.82
CA ASP A 97 -4.86 5.80 6.85
C ASP A 97 -6.31 5.51 7.22
N GLY A 98 -7.22 6.34 6.71
CA GLY A 98 -8.62 6.30 7.04
C GLY A 98 -8.86 6.69 8.50
N GLU A 99 -9.32 5.72 9.29
CA GLU A 99 -9.82 5.91 10.65
C GLU A 99 -9.21 4.87 11.60
N ILE A 100 -9.00 5.30 12.84
CA ILE A 100 -8.69 4.43 13.99
C ILE A 100 -9.90 4.44 14.92
N LYS A 101 -10.44 3.26 15.23
CA LYS A 101 -11.59 3.09 16.11
C LYS A 101 -11.20 2.31 17.33
N ALA A 102 -11.57 2.80 18.50
CA ALA A 102 -11.53 2.05 19.75
C ALA A 102 -12.98 1.89 20.24
N THR A 103 -13.40 0.65 20.48
CA THR A 103 -14.74 0.31 20.96
C THR A 103 -14.61 -0.39 22.30
N GLU A 104 -15.29 0.11 23.32
CA GLU A 104 -15.32 -0.53 24.64
C GLU A 104 -16.02 -1.89 24.56
N LEU A 105 -15.42 -2.87 25.24
CA LEU A 105 -15.92 -4.22 25.42
C LEU A 105 -16.20 -4.43 26.91
N ASP A 106 -17.45 -4.27 27.32
CA ASP A 106 -17.86 -4.39 28.72
C ASP A 106 -17.53 -5.76 29.32
N GLU A 107 -17.72 -6.83 28.55
CA GLU A 107 -17.47 -8.21 29.02
C GLU A 107 -15.98 -8.47 29.32
N LEU A 108 -15.09 -7.84 28.57
CA LEU A 108 -13.64 -8.04 28.66
C LEU A 108 -12.93 -6.91 29.41
N LYS A 109 -13.65 -5.86 29.82
CA LYS A 109 -13.09 -4.64 30.44
C LYS A 109 -11.89 -4.12 29.65
N GLY A 110 -12.09 -3.91 28.36
CA GLY A 110 -11.04 -3.49 27.45
C GLY A 110 -11.61 -2.78 26.23
N TRP A 111 -10.73 -2.26 25.38
CA TRP A 111 -11.06 -1.67 24.09
C TRP A 111 -10.67 -2.62 22.95
N GLN A 112 -11.60 -2.86 22.04
CA GLN A 112 -11.28 -3.38 20.72
C GLN A 112 -10.82 -2.22 19.84
N VAL A 113 -9.55 -2.23 19.45
CA VAL A 113 -8.97 -1.21 18.60
C VAL A 113 -8.78 -1.74 17.19
N SER A 114 -9.22 -0.98 16.20
CA SER A 114 -9.10 -1.30 14.79
C SER A 114 -8.55 -0.11 14.02
N PHE A 115 -7.59 -0.35 13.13
CA PHE A 115 -6.97 0.69 12.31
C PHE A 115 -6.44 0.12 10.99
N ASN A 116 -6.26 1.02 10.02
CA ASN A 116 -5.73 0.69 8.71
C ASN A 116 -4.37 1.35 8.48
N LEU A 117 -3.48 0.61 7.83
CA LEU A 117 -2.16 1.04 7.40
C LEU A 117 -2.10 0.94 5.88
N LEU A 118 -1.84 2.06 5.22
CA LEU A 118 -1.69 2.15 3.76
C LEU A 118 -0.22 2.01 3.39
N GLU A 119 0.09 1.08 2.48
CA GLU A 119 1.45 0.90 1.94
C GLU A 119 1.98 2.21 1.33
N VAL A 120 3.23 2.54 1.67
CA VAL A 120 3.97 3.65 1.08
C VAL A 120 5.18 3.08 0.35
N ARG A 121 5.16 3.18 -0.97
CA ARG A 121 6.30 2.82 -1.82
C ARG A 121 7.36 3.91 -1.77
N SER A 122 8.62 3.54 -1.58
CA SER A 122 9.71 4.50 -1.59
C SER A 122 9.91 5.08 -3.00
N VAL A 123 10.39 6.32 -3.09
CA VAL A 123 10.70 6.98 -4.38
C VAL A 123 11.69 6.17 -5.23
N SER A 124 12.66 5.49 -4.60
CA SER A 124 13.63 4.63 -5.28
C SER A 124 12.99 3.40 -5.94
N GLU A 125 11.97 2.81 -5.30
CA GLU A 125 11.17 1.72 -5.91
C GLU A 125 10.22 2.24 -7.01
N ARG A 126 9.80 3.51 -6.94
CA ARG A 126 9.06 4.17 -8.03
C ARG A 126 9.94 4.40 -9.27
N GLU A 127 11.19 4.82 -9.07
CA GLU A 127 12.15 5.02 -10.16
C GLU A 127 12.54 3.69 -10.83
N GLN A 128 12.80 2.64 -10.06
CA GLN A 128 13.06 1.31 -10.61
C GLN A 128 11.85 0.73 -11.38
N GLN A 129 10.62 0.93 -10.89
CA GLN A 129 9.43 0.52 -11.66
C GLN A 129 9.25 1.30 -12.96
N GLN A 130 9.64 2.57 -13.02
CA GLN A 130 9.66 3.32 -14.29
C GLN A 130 10.71 2.78 -15.25
N LEU A 131 11.89 2.38 -14.76
CA LEU A 131 12.96 1.77 -15.56
C LEU A 131 12.57 0.36 -16.05
N ASP A 132 11.92 -0.46 -15.22
CA ASP A 132 11.44 -1.79 -15.61
C ASP A 132 10.24 -1.73 -16.58
N ALA A 133 9.34 -0.75 -16.42
CA ALA A 133 8.23 -0.53 -17.34
C ALA A 133 8.70 -0.02 -18.72
N THR A 134 9.81 0.71 -18.78
CA THR A 134 10.42 1.15 -20.04
C THR A 134 11.24 0.05 -20.73
N THR A 135 11.63 -1.02 -20.02
CA THR A 135 12.46 -2.10 -20.59
C THR A 135 11.65 -3.19 -21.31
N ASN A 136 10.31 -3.24 -21.15
CA ASN A 136 9.44 -4.18 -21.88
C ASN A 136 8.64 -3.57 -23.04
N SER A 137 8.92 -2.32 -23.40
CA SER A 137 8.39 -1.72 -24.63
C SER A 137 9.47 -1.79 -25.71
N THR A 138 9.71 -2.96 -26.30
CA THR A 138 10.36 -3.00 -27.61
C THR A 138 9.44 -2.30 -28.61
N PRO A 139 9.81 -1.16 -29.23
CA PRO A 139 9.06 -0.62 -30.34
C PRO A 139 9.35 -1.47 -31.59
N GLN A 140 8.69 -2.62 -31.69
CA GLN A 140 8.73 -3.45 -32.89
C GLN A 140 7.54 -3.09 -33.79
N ALA A 141 7.57 -1.88 -34.35
CA ALA A 141 6.60 -1.48 -35.38
C ALA A 141 7.19 -0.59 -36.49
N THR A 142 8.33 0.08 -36.26
CA THR A 142 8.85 1.05 -37.23
C THR A 142 9.87 0.49 -38.23
N THR A 143 10.51 -0.65 -37.96
CA THR A 143 11.56 -1.19 -38.86
C THR A 143 10.99 -1.94 -40.08
N ALA A 144 9.72 -2.37 -40.04
CA ALA A 144 9.12 -3.12 -41.15
C ALA A 144 8.74 -2.22 -42.34
N HIS A 145 8.38 -0.96 -42.10
CA HIS A 145 7.95 -0.06 -43.18
C HIS A 145 9.13 0.47 -44.02
N GLU A 146 10.30 0.71 -43.42
CA GLU A 146 11.50 1.14 -44.17
C GLU A 146 12.09 0.01 -45.05
N GLN A 147 12.07 -1.23 -44.57
CA GLN A 147 12.62 -2.37 -45.34
C GLN A 147 11.73 -2.78 -46.52
N ILE A 148 10.42 -2.52 -46.46
CA ILE A 148 9.51 -2.81 -47.58
C ILE A 148 9.67 -1.74 -48.68
N GLN A 149 9.81 -0.46 -48.33
CA GLN A 149 10.00 0.62 -49.32
C GLN A 149 11.33 0.51 -50.09
N GLN A 150 12.41 0.06 -49.44
CA GLN A 150 13.70 -0.13 -50.13
C GLN A 150 13.71 -1.33 -51.10
N LYS A 151 12.86 -2.35 -50.89
CA LYS A 151 12.76 -3.49 -51.80
C LYS A 151 11.92 -3.21 -53.05
N PHE A 152 10.97 -2.28 -53.00
CA PHE A 152 10.20 -1.88 -54.17
C PHE A 152 10.92 -0.89 -55.08
N ALA A 153 11.84 -0.07 -54.55
CA ALA A 153 12.65 0.85 -55.35
C ALA A 153 13.77 0.16 -56.16
N ALA A 154 14.06 -1.12 -55.88
CA ALA A 154 15.11 -1.89 -56.54
C ALA A 154 14.61 -2.86 -57.62
N SER A 155 13.31 -2.85 -57.95
CA SER A 155 12.75 -3.71 -59.01
C SER A 155 11.98 -2.93 -60.07
N GLU A 156 12.66 -2.01 -60.76
CA GLU A 156 12.23 -1.55 -62.09
C GLU A 156 13.13 -2.16 -63.16
N GLY A 157 12.50 -2.86 -64.12
CA GLY A 157 13.05 -3.30 -65.40
C GLY A 157 13.44 -4.79 -65.43
N PRO A 158 12.78 -5.60 -66.27
CA PRO A 158 13.19 -5.68 -67.68
C PRO A 158 12.30 -4.93 -68.67
#